data_AF-A0AB34JET1-F1
#
_entry.id   AF-A0AB34JET1-F1
#
_cell.length_a   1.000
_cell.length_b   1.000
_cell.length_c   1.000
_cell.angle_alpha   90.00
_cell.angle_beta   90.00
_cell.angle_gamma   90.00
#
_symmetry.space_group_name_H-M   'P 1'
#
loop_
_entity.id
_entity.type
_entity.pdbx_description
1 polymer ?
#
loop_
_entity_poly.entity_id
_entity_poly.type
_entity_poly.pdbx_seq_one_letter_code
_entity_poly.pdbx_strand_id
1 'polypeptide(L)'
;MSLFLLLAPALGPAFLPAASPHAGATPMPARTIARARATPAPAMVGLFGQIAALPTLYTLMSVNEYATHRWYQHEEFNRDHALQRFCQRLTHWFQKRPLVTEDGRNNMIKIRGGGHVEHHAETYDDMSLKKDQKWRQSKAAAWLDADPFRGTAFTWKVTFLMTLQMLPTTLPVFAILGFNVLQTMAILIPSMLVHALVWNMLHPPMHGLPNVPFTFGAPGAILAPLRNTPYFKYIYENHQGHHVLGGQCNYNVCCPLTDHLLGTYVPAATWQKRMRAVPALESTERWGVPVEPKGVPQAPIIPAGKATEEDLSPTALIR
;
A
#
# COMPACT_ATOMS: atom_id res chain seq x y z
N MET A 1 11.31 21.99 -8.97
CA MET A 1 12.79 21.96 -9.02
C MET A 1 13.20 21.08 -10.18
N SER A 2 13.74 21.71 -11.22
CA SER A 2 14.14 21.14 -12.51
C SER A 2 15.56 20.60 -12.44
N LEU A 3 15.80 19.45 -13.11
CA LEU A 3 17.06 18.82 -13.60
C LEU A 3 16.82 17.30 -13.53
N PHE A 4 16.90 16.46 -14.57
CA PHE A 4 17.82 16.39 -15.69
C PHE A 4 17.14 15.69 -16.88
N LEU A 5 17.51 16.15 -18.07
CA LEU A 5 17.19 15.59 -19.38
C LEU A 5 18.50 15.06 -19.99
N LEU A 6 18.35 14.07 -20.86
CA LEU A 6 19.26 13.64 -21.94
C LEU A 6 20.35 12.61 -21.60
N LEU A 7 20.18 11.42 -22.18
CA LEU A 7 21.18 10.78 -23.03
C LEU A 7 20.49 9.81 -24.00
N ALA A 8 20.53 10.16 -25.29
CA ALA A 8 20.23 9.29 -26.42
C ALA A 8 21.55 8.71 -26.97
N PRO A 9 21.58 7.48 -27.50
CA PRO A 9 22.63 7.07 -28.41
C PRO A 9 22.16 7.18 -29.87
N ALA A 10 22.96 7.87 -30.67
CA ALA A 10 22.83 7.96 -32.11
C ALA A 10 23.23 6.62 -32.76
N LEU A 11 22.38 6.15 -33.68
CA LEU A 11 22.67 5.10 -34.64
C LEU A 11 23.52 5.67 -35.78
N GLY A 12 24.61 4.99 -36.13
CA GLY A 12 25.40 5.24 -37.33
C GLY A 12 25.46 3.97 -38.20
N PRO A 13 25.32 4.05 -39.54
CA PRO A 13 25.23 2.89 -40.40
C PRO A 13 26.59 2.40 -40.93
N ALA A 14 26.63 1.08 -41.15
CA ALA A 14 27.30 0.29 -42.18
C ALA A 14 28.60 0.80 -42.85
N PHE A 15 29.67 0.00 -42.72
CA PHE A 15 30.64 -0.23 -43.79
C PHE A 15 31.13 -1.70 -43.78
N LEU A 16 30.85 -2.41 -44.86
CA LEU A 16 31.62 -3.52 -45.43
C LEU A 16 31.99 -3.07 -46.87
N PRO A 17 32.93 -3.67 -47.63
CA PRO A 17 33.59 -4.98 -47.46
C PRO A 17 35.11 -5.00 -47.76
N ALA A 18 35.77 -6.13 -47.52
CA ALA A 18 36.85 -6.63 -48.40
C ALA A 18 37.10 -8.12 -48.13
N ALA A 19 36.89 -8.93 -49.16
CA ALA A 19 37.29 -10.33 -49.21
C ALA A 19 38.79 -10.43 -49.48
N SER A 20 39.45 -11.45 -48.93
CA SER A 20 40.63 -12.06 -49.53
C SER A 20 40.66 -13.57 -49.23
N PRO A 21 40.99 -14.41 -50.23
CA PRO A 21 40.96 -15.86 -50.10
C PRO A 21 42.36 -16.43 -49.93
N HIS A 22 42.66 -17.16 -48.85
CA HIS A 22 43.80 -18.11 -48.77
C HIS A 22 43.36 -19.23 -47.82
N ALA A 23 43.08 -20.43 -48.33
CA ALA A 23 44.04 -21.51 -48.60
C ALA A 23 44.14 -22.48 -47.42
N GLY A 24 43.58 -23.67 -47.65
CA GLY A 24 44.08 -24.98 -47.21
C GLY A 24 44.60 -25.13 -45.78
N ALA A 25 43.75 -25.68 -44.91
CA ALA A 25 44.17 -26.74 -43.98
C ALA A 25 42.94 -27.52 -43.56
N THR A 26 42.93 -28.81 -43.83
CA THR A 26 42.06 -29.80 -43.17
C THR A 26 42.74 -30.28 -41.90
N PRO A 27 42.26 -29.95 -40.69
CA PRO A 27 42.53 -30.75 -39.51
C PRO A 27 41.33 -31.68 -39.22
N MET A 28 41.69 -32.83 -38.69
CA MET A 28 40.86 -33.99 -38.38
C MET A 28 39.54 -33.68 -37.65
N PRO A 29 38.53 -34.56 -37.76
CA PRO A 29 37.34 -34.45 -36.94
C PRO A 29 37.72 -34.71 -35.48
N ALA A 30 37.95 -33.62 -34.73
CA ALA A 30 37.87 -33.66 -33.28
C ALA A 30 36.45 -34.13 -32.95
N ARG A 31 36.34 -35.35 -32.44
CA ARG A 31 35.10 -35.92 -31.93
C ARG A 31 34.74 -35.13 -30.67
N THR A 32 34.20 -33.93 -30.85
CA THR A 32 33.60 -33.15 -29.79
C THR A 32 32.39 -33.97 -29.36
N ILE A 33 32.52 -34.67 -28.23
CA ILE A 33 31.36 -35.17 -27.51
C ILE A 33 30.66 -33.90 -27.03
N ALA A 34 29.81 -33.35 -27.89
CA ALA A 34 28.80 -32.40 -27.52
C ALA A 34 27.88 -33.15 -26.55
N ARG A 35 28.24 -33.15 -25.26
CA ARG A 35 27.25 -33.32 -24.21
C ARG A 35 26.29 -32.16 -24.42
N ALA A 36 25.22 -32.42 -25.17
CA ALA A 36 24.02 -31.65 -25.08
C ALA A 36 23.71 -31.58 -23.58
N ARG A 37 24.06 -30.47 -22.94
CA ARG A 37 23.51 -30.14 -21.63
C ARG A 37 22.03 -30.04 -21.94
N ALA A 38 21.29 -31.11 -21.64
CA ALA A 38 19.86 -31.06 -21.55
C ALA A 38 19.59 -29.88 -20.62
N THR A 39 19.10 -28.78 -21.19
CA THR A 39 18.57 -27.68 -20.42
C THR A 39 17.56 -28.34 -19.50
N PRO A 40 17.76 -28.31 -18.17
CA PRO A 40 16.82 -28.94 -17.28
C PRO A 40 15.46 -28.35 -17.63
N ALA A 41 14.53 -29.22 -18.03
CA ALA A 41 13.16 -28.80 -18.25
C ALA A 41 12.75 -28.01 -17.00
N PRO A 42 12.10 -26.83 -17.14
CA PRO A 42 11.68 -26.08 -15.98
C PRO A 42 10.89 -27.04 -15.10
N ALA A 43 11.38 -27.26 -13.87
CA ALA A 43 10.70 -28.13 -12.92
C ALA A 43 9.24 -27.68 -12.86
N MET A 44 8.34 -28.55 -13.31
CA MET A 44 6.93 -28.25 -13.26
C MET A 44 6.55 -28.16 -11.78
N VAL A 45 5.96 -27.03 -11.40
CA VAL A 45 5.39 -26.87 -10.05
C VAL A 45 4.42 -28.02 -9.85
N GLY A 46 4.63 -28.82 -8.80
CA GLY A 46 3.74 -29.93 -8.47
C GLY A 46 2.31 -29.44 -8.20
N LEU A 47 1.32 -30.33 -8.37
CA LEU A 47 -0.11 -30.00 -8.19
C LEU A 47 -0.39 -29.28 -6.86
N PHE A 48 0.26 -29.73 -5.78
CA PHE A 48 0.15 -29.09 -4.46
C PHE A 48 0.58 -27.62 -4.50
N GLY A 49 1.73 -27.31 -5.11
CA GLY A 49 2.23 -25.93 -5.22
C GLY A 49 1.29 -25.04 -6.01
N GLN A 50 0.68 -25.56 -7.09
CA GLN A 50 -0.30 -24.83 -7.89
C GLN A 50 -1.56 -24.49 -7.08
N ILE A 51 -2.09 -25.45 -6.32
CA ILE A 51 -3.28 -25.24 -5.48
C ILE A 51 -2.97 -24.29 -4.31
N ALA A 52 -1.79 -24.43 -3.68
CA ALA A 52 -1.40 -23.64 -2.53
C ALA A 52 -1.04 -22.19 -2.87
N ALA A 53 -0.60 -21.91 -4.11
CA ALA A 53 -0.07 -20.60 -4.50
C ALA A 53 -1.01 -19.43 -4.19
N LEU A 54 -2.30 -19.54 -4.56
CA LEU A 54 -3.25 -18.44 -4.38
C LEU A 54 -3.56 -18.15 -2.90
N PRO A 55 -3.94 -19.15 -2.06
CA PRO A 55 -4.10 -18.93 -0.61
C PRO A 55 -2.82 -18.42 0.06
N THR A 56 -1.66 -18.93 -0.33
CA THR A 56 -0.37 -18.48 0.19
C THR A 56 -0.10 -17.03 -0.15
N LEU A 57 -0.31 -16.63 -1.41
CA LEU A 57 -0.11 -15.24 -1.82
C LEU A 57 -1.07 -14.30 -1.10
N TYR A 58 -2.35 -14.64 -1.02
CA TYR A 58 -3.34 -13.85 -0.28
C TYR A 58 -2.92 -13.67 1.19
N THR A 59 -2.44 -14.73 1.83
CA THR A 59 -1.95 -14.68 3.22
C THR A 59 -0.74 -13.76 3.35
N LEU A 60 0.24 -13.87 2.45
CA LEU A 60 1.43 -13.01 2.46
C LEU A 60 1.07 -11.54 2.21
N MET A 61 0.15 -11.27 1.28
CA MET A 61 -0.33 -9.92 0.98
C MET A 61 -1.07 -9.31 2.18
N SER A 62 -1.93 -10.09 2.83
CA SER A 62 -2.61 -9.72 4.07
C SER A 62 -1.62 -9.38 5.17
N VAL A 63 -0.61 -10.23 5.41
CA VAL A 63 0.41 -9.97 6.44
C VAL A 63 1.22 -8.71 6.12
N ASN A 64 1.57 -8.51 4.85
CA ASN A 64 2.34 -7.35 4.44
C ASN A 64 1.54 -6.05 4.56
N GLU A 65 0.30 -6.03 4.07
CA GLU A 65 -0.61 -4.89 4.23
C GLU A 65 -0.81 -4.56 5.71
N TYR A 66 -1.06 -5.57 6.55
CA TYR A 66 -1.19 -5.40 7.99
C TYR A 66 0.05 -4.76 8.61
N ALA A 67 1.23 -5.30 8.29
CA ALA A 67 2.48 -4.82 8.85
C ALA A 67 2.78 -3.39 8.41
N THR A 68 2.59 -3.08 7.13
CA THR A 68 2.75 -1.73 6.58
C THR A 68 1.77 -0.76 7.24
N HIS A 69 0.49 -1.12 7.31
CA HIS A 69 -0.53 -0.21 7.78
C HIS A 69 -0.39 0.05 9.28
N ARG A 70 -0.16 -1.00 10.08
CA ARG A 70 0.02 -0.87 11.52
C ARG A 70 1.36 -0.24 11.91
N TRP A 71 2.47 -0.83 11.48
CA TRP A 71 3.79 -0.47 12.01
C TRP A 71 4.39 0.75 11.32
N TYR A 72 4.15 0.90 10.02
CA TYR A 72 4.69 2.03 9.25
C TYR A 72 3.67 3.18 9.15
N GLN A 73 2.47 2.96 8.63
CA GLN A 73 1.51 4.03 8.35
C GLN A 73 0.88 4.61 9.63
N HIS A 74 0.56 3.78 10.62
CA HIS A 74 0.15 4.21 11.97
C HIS A 74 1.32 4.46 12.92
N GLU A 75 2.53 4.43 12.40
CA GLU A 75 3.75 4.78 13.11
C GLU A 75 3.95 3.99 14.43
N GLU A 76 3.38 2.78 14.56
CA GLU A 76 3.58 1.98 15.79
C GLU A 76 5.05 1.60 15.97
N PHE A 77 5.84 1.55 14.88
CA PHE A 77 7.29 1.40 14.95
C PHE A 77 7.98 2.52 15.73
N ASN A 78 7.39 3.71 15.78
CA ASN A 78 7.92 4.86 16.50
C ASN A 78 7.75 4.75 18.03
N ARG A 79 7.00 3.75 18.52
CA ARG A 79 6.80 3.44 19.94
C ARG A 79 8.01 2.68 20.48
N ASP A 80 8.16 2.64 21.81
CA ASP A 80 9.28 1.94 22.44
C ASP A 80 8.98 0.43 22.56
N HIS A 81 9.60 -0.37 21.69
CA HIS A 81 9.50 -1.82 21.70
C HIS A 81 10.84 -2.49 21.34
N ALA A 82 10.94 -3.81 21.54
CA ALA A 82 12.20 -4.55 21.42
C ALA A 82 12.87 -4.39 20.04
N LEU A 83 12.09 -4.50 18.96
CA LEU A 83 12.60 -4.31 17.59
C LEU A 83 13.17 -2.89 17.38
N GLN A 84 12.48 -1.86 17.85
CA GLN A 84 12.94 -0.49 17.73
C GLN A 84 14.24 -0.27 18.52
N ARG A 85 14.33 -0.80 19.75
CA ARG A 85 15.56 -0.78 20.55
C ARG A 85 16.71 -1.53 19.89
N PHE A 86 16.43 -2.63 19.20
CA PHE A 86 17.41 -3.34 18.39
C PHE A 86 17.93 -2.47 17.23
N CYS A 87 17.04 -1.84 16.46
CA CYS A 87 17.41 -0.92 15.38
C CYS A 87 18.22 0.29 15.90
N GLN A 88 17.89 0.81 17.09
CA GLN A 88 18.69 1.86 17.74
C GLN A 88 20.12 1.40 18.05
N ARG A 89 20.29 0.18 18.59
CA ARG A 89 21.63 -0.37 18.87
C ARG A 89 22.44 -0.55 17.59
N LEU A 90 21.81 -1.03 16.52
CA LEU A 90 22.48 -1.16 15.22
C LEU A 90 22.90 0.21 14.67
N THR A 91 22.00 1.20 14.65
CA THR A 91 22.34 2.55 14.17
C THR A 91 23.37 3.24 15.05
N HIS A 92 23.36 3.01 16.36
CA HIS A 92 24.42 3.44 17.25
C HIS A 92 25.77 2.81 16.88
N TRP A 93 25.80 1.51 16.61
CA TRP A 93 27.02 0.81 16.23
C TRP A 93 27.61 1.36 14.93
N PHE A 94 26.79 1.44 13.87
CA PHE A 94 27.23 1.78 12.51
C PHE A 94 27.38 3.28 12.26
N GLN A 95 26.49 4.10 12.82
CA GLN A 95 26.39 5.53 12.51
C GLN A 95 26.70 6.42 13.73
N LYS A 96 27.09 5.83 14.87
CA LYS A 96 27.35 6.55 16.13
C LYS A 96 26.19 7.44 16.60
N ARG A 97 24.96 7.13 16.17
CA ARG A 97 23.74 7.81 16.63
C ARG A 97 23.59 7.61 18.15
N PRO A 98 23.40 8.67 18.95
CA PRO A 98 23.27 8.52 20.40
C PRO A 98 21.99 7.74 20.74
N LEU A 99 22.10 6.79 21.68
CA LEU A 99 20.97 5.96 22.11
C LEU A 99 19.95 6.73 22.95
N VAL A 100 20.42 7.78 23.61
CA VAL A 100 19.67 8.65 24.51
C VAL A 100 19.82 10.09 24.03
N THR A 101 18.75 10.86 24.09
CA THR A 101 18.75 12.30 23.81
C THR A 101 19.35 13.09 24.99
N GLU A 102 19.68 14.36 24.79
CA GLU A 102 20.29 15.21 25.83
C GLU A 102 19.41 15.34 27.09
N ASP A 103 18.10 15.18 26.94
CA ASP A 103 17.10 15.19 28.01
C ASP A 103 16.90 13.83 28.71
N GLY A 104 17.73 12.82 28.42
CA GLY A 104 17.69 11.51 29.06
C GLY A 104 16.65 10.53 28.51
N ARG A 105 15.89 10.89 27.46
CA ARG A 105 14.93 9.97 26.82
C ARG A 105 15.59 9.07 25.79
N ASN A 106 15.00 7.89 25.52
CA ASN A 106 15.50 7.04 24.44
C ASN A 106 15.33 7.74 23.08
N ASN A 107 16.40 7.81 22.29
CA ASN A 107 16.41 8.47 20.99
C ASN A 107 15.77 7.58 19.91
N MET A 108 14.45 7.40 19.95
CA MET A 108 13.71 6.50 19.04
C MET A 108 13.93 6.87 17.56
N ILE A 109 13.97 5.87 16.67
CA ILE A 109 14.06 6.10 15.23
C ILE A 109 12.67 6.47 14.72
N LYS A 110 12.47 7.71 14.30
CA LYS A 110 11.17 8.16 13.80
C LYS A 110 11.08 7.94 12.30
N ILE A 111 10.12 7.14 11.88
CA ILE A 111 9.75 6.91 10.49
C ILE A 111 8.33 7.47 10.31
N ARG A 112 8.12 8.28 9.26
CA ARG A 112 6.80 8.88 9.02
C ARG A 112 5.93 7.96 8.17
N GLY A 113 4.64 7.90 8.50
CA GLY A 113 3.65 7.05 7.84
C GLY A 113 3.17 7.51 6.46
N GLY A 114 3.90 8.40 5.78
CA GLY A 114 3.58 8.83 4.42
C GLY A 114 2.31 9.67 4.24
N GLY A 115 1.86 10.39 5.27
CA GLY A 115 0.62 11.19 5.24
C GLY A 115 -0.61 10.46 5.80
N HIS A 116 -0.46 9.19 6.19
CA HIS A 116 -1.59 8.36 6.60
C HIS A 116 -2.25 8.82 7.92
N VAL A 117 -1.47 9.20 8.92
CA VAL A 117 -1.99 9.76 10.18
C VAL A 117 -2.70 11.09 9.92
N GLU A 118 -2.16 11.91 9.03
CA GLU A 118 -2.79 13.17 8.62
C GLU A 118 -4.12 12.91 7.90
N HIS A 119 -4.19 11.87 7.06
CA HIS A 119 -5.42 11.45 6.39
C HIS A 119 -6.49 10.99 7.40
N HIS A 120 -6.12 10.22 8.42
CA HIS A 120 -7.02 9.89 9.55
C HIS A 120 -7.56 11.14 10.24
N ALA A 121 -6.69 12.11 10.51
CA ALA A 121 -7.11 13.37 11.13
C ALA A 121 -8.02 14.22 10.23
N GLU A 122 -7.89 14.12 8.91
CA GLU A 122 -8.73 14.80 7.92
C GLU A 122 -10.13 14.16 7.77
N THR A 123 -10.26 12.87 8.11
CA THR A 123 -11.44 12.07 7.84
C THR A 123 -12.49 12.18 8.95
N TYR A 124 -13.77 12.33 8.58
CA TYR A 124 -14.93 12.18 9.47
C TYR A 124 -15.41 10.72 9.51
N ASP A 125 -16.24 10.35 10.50
CA ASP A 125 -16.74 8.97 10.66
C ASP A 125 -17.69 8.50 9.53
N ASP A 126 -18.22 9.43 8.73
CA ASP A 126 -18.93 9.14 7.48
C ASP A 126 -17.99 9.00 6.26
N MET A 127 -16.68 8.92 6.51
CA MET A 127 -15.61 8.85 5.51
C MET A 127 -15.39 10.12 4.69
N SER A 128 -16.20 11.17 4.84
CA SER A 128 -15.94 12.43 4.15
C SER A 128 -14.70 13.13 4.72
N LEU A 129 -14.05 13.95 3.89
CA LEU A 129 -12.82 14.66 4.29
C LEU A 129 -13.10 16.14 4.58
N LYS A 130 -12.42 16.67 5.60
CA LYS A 130 -12.44 18.09 5.99
C LYS A 130 -11.82 18.98 4.92
N LYS A 131 -12.51 20.06 4.57
CA LYS A 131 -11.99 21.10 3.65
C LYS A 131 -12.09 22.52 4.22
N ASP A 132 -12.74 22.68 5.36
CA ASP A 132 -12.95 23.98 6.00
C ASP A 132 -11.66 24.74 6.34
N GLN A 133 -11.75 26.06 6.39
CA GLN A 133 -10.61 26.95 6.59
C GLN A 133 -9.80 26.63 7.86
N LYS A 134 -10.46 26.20 8.94
CA LYS A 134 -9.80 25.88 10.21
C LYS A 134 -8.93 24.62 10.06
N TRP A 135 -9.44 23.58 9.42
CA TRP A 135 -8.64 22.40 9.08
C TRP A 135 -7.45 22.74 8.17
N ARG A 136 -7.68 23.55 7.13
CA ARG A 136 -6.66 23.95 6.14
C ARG A 136 -5.46 24.70 6.73
N GLN A 137 -5.61 25.32 7.90
CA GLN A 137 -4.52 26.00 8.62
C GLN A 137 -3.62 25.04 9.42
N SER A 138 -4.01 23.78 9.57
CA SER A 138 -3.25 22.80 10.33
C SER A 138 -2.00 22.32 9.58
N LYS A 139 -0.97 21.92 10.32
CA LYS A 139 0.23 21.27 9.74
C LYS A 139 -0.14 19.97 9.03
N ALA A 140 -1.12 19.22 9.54
CA ALA A 140 -1.57 17.96 8.95
C ALA A 140 -2.16 18.19 7.55
N ALA A 141 -3.04 19.19 7.39
CA ALA A 141 -3.60 19.55 6.09
C ALA A 141 -2.52 19.93 5.07
N ALA A 142 -1.52 20.72 5.50
CA ALA A 142 -0.42 21.16 4.64
C ALA A 142 0.43 19.98 4.10
N TRP A 143 0.59 18.90 4.87
CA TRP A 143 1.32 17.71 4.43
C TRP A 143 0.60 16.96 3.31
N LEU A 144 -0.72 16.98 3.32
CA LEU A 144 -1.55 16.31 2.34
C LEU A 144 -1.73 17.14 1.05
N ASP A 145 -1.37 18.42 1.03
CA ASP A 145 -1.60 19.34 -0.11
C ASP A 145 -0.82 19.01 -1.36
N ALA A 146 0.32 18.35 -1.21
CA ALA A 146 1.09 17.87 -2.35
C ALA A 146 0.47 16.63 -3.01
N ASP A 147 -0.45 15.93 -2.33
CA ASP A 147 -1.12 14.74 -2.84
C ASP A 147 -2.58 15.06 -3.21
N PRO A 148 -2.96 15.05 -4.50
CA PRO A 148 -4.35 15.28 -4.91
C PRO A 148 -5.33 14.22 -4.40
N PHE A 149 -4.82 13.05 -3.97
CA PHE A 149 -5.62 11.99 -3.36
C PHE A 149 -5.45 11.93 -1.84
N ARG A 150 -4.77 12.91 -1.24
CA ARG A 150 -4.74 13.15 0.21
C ARG A 150 -4.38 11.90 1.03
N GLY A 151 -3.41 11.12 0.56
CA GLY A 151 -2.92 9.91 1.21
C GLY A 151 -3.74 8.64 0.92
N THR A 152 -4.81 8.72 0.12
CA THR A 152 -5.73 7.60 -0.12
C THR A 152 -5.37 6.73 -1.32
N ALA A 153 -4.58 7.23 -2.28
CA ALA A 153 -4.32 6.51 -3.52
C ALA A 153 -3.13 5.55 -3.42
N PHE A 154 -3.32 4.36 -3.99
CA PHE A 154 -2.26 3.40 -4.27
C PHE A 154 -1.58 3.75 -5.60
N THR A 155 -0.62 4.66 -5.51
CA THR A 155 0.14 5.18 -6.66
C THR A 155 1.05 4.14 -7.27
N TRP A 156 1.57 4.37 -8.48
CA TRP A 156 2.59 3.47 -9.06
C TRP A 156 3.83 3.33 -8.19
N LYS A 157 4.22 4.40 -7.49
CA LYS A 157 5.32 4.37 -6.52
C LYS A 157 4.99 3.44 -5.36
N VAL A 158 3.78 3.53 -4.81
CA VAL A 158 3.33 2.66 -3.72
C VAL A 158 3.26 1.20 -4.20
N THR A 159 2.71 0.95 -5.39
CA THR A 159 2.70 -0.39 -6.01
C THR A 159 4.10 -0.98 -6.13
N PHE A 160 5.05 -0.20 -6.65
CA PHE A 160 6.43 -0.63 -6.78
C PHE A 160 7.07 -0.93 -5.42
N LEU A 161 6.93 -0.03 -4.45
CA LEU A 161 7.51 -0.20 -3.11
C LEU A 161 6.91 -1.41 -2.37
N MET A 162 5.58 -1.58 -2.41
CA MET A 162 4.93 -2.74 -1.79
C MET A 162 5.30 -4.04 -2.51
N THR A 163 5.50 -4.02 -3.83
CA THR A 163 6.01 -5.18 -4.57
C THR A 163 7.41 -5.57 -4.09
N LEU A 164 8.33 -4.60 -3.95
CA LEU A 164 9.67 -4.85 -3.39
C LEU A 164 9.61 -5.35 -1.95
N GLN A 165 8.73 -4.77 -1.14
CA GLN A 165 8.53 -5.16 0.26
C GLN A 165 8.05 -6.61 0.39
N MET A 166 7.29 -7.11 -0.58
CA MET A 166 6.81 -8.49 -0.61
C MET A 166 7.89 -9.52 -0.99
N LEU A 167 8.97 -9.12 -1.69
CA LEU A 167 9.99 -10.07 -2.18
C LEU A 167 10.68 -10.90 -1.07
N PRO A 168 11.08 -10.32 0.08
CA PRO A 168 11.73 -11.08 1.15
C PRO A 168 10.90 -12.22 1.74
N THR A 169 9.57 -12.15 1.63
CA THR A 169 8.67 -13.21 2.13
C THR A 169 8.17 -14.11 1.00
N THR A 170 7.81 -13.53 -0.15
CA THR A 170 7.26 -14.29 -1.28
C THR A 170 8.28 -15.22 -1.93
N LEU A 171 9.51 -14.76 -2.19
CA LEU A 171 10.54 -15.58 -2.84
C LEU A 171 10.85 -16.87 -2.07
N PRO A 172 11.20 -16.84 -0.77
CA PRO A 172 11.50 -18.07 -0.04
C PRO A 172 10.27 -18.97 0.12
N VAL A 173 9.08 -18.41 0.36
CA VAL A 173 7.86 -19.21 0.53
C VAL A 173 7.46 -19.91 -0.77
N PHE A 174 7.51 -19.21 -1.90
CA PHE A 174 7.19 -19.81 -3.20
C PHE A 174 8.28 -20.80 -3.65
N ALA A 175 9.55 -20.58 -3.29
CA ALA A 175 10.61 -21.57 -3.51
C ALA A 175 10.31 -22.90 -2.79
N ILE A 176 9.78 -22.85 -1.55
CA ILE A 176 9.34 -24.04 -0.81
C ILE A 176 8.17 -24.74 -1.54
N LEU A 177 7.27 -23.98 -2.16
CA LEU A 177 6.17 -24.51 -2.98
C LEU A 177 6.63 -25.04 -4.36
N GLY A 178 7.93 -24.99 -4.66
CA GLY A 178 8.51 -25.50 -5.90
C GLY A 178 8.52 -24.50 -7.07
N PHE A 179 8.23 -23.23 -6.81
CA PHE A 179 8.30 -22.18 -7.84
C PHE A 179 9.72 -21.65 -7.97
N ASN A 180 10.15 -21.41 -9.21
CA ASN A 180 11.34 -20.60 -9.47
C ASN A 180 11.01 -19.09 -9.46
N VAL A 181 12.05 -18.25 -9.45
CA VAL A 181 11.91 -16.78 -9.41
C VAL A 181 10.99 -16.25 -10.51
N LEU A 182 11.13 -16.72 -11.74
CA LEU A 182 10.32 -16.24 -12.86
C LEU A 182 8.83 -16.57 -12.65
N GLN A 183 8.52 -17.79 -12.20
CA GLN A 183 7.15 -18.20 -11.90
C GLN A 183 6.58 -17.42 -10.69
N THR A 184 7.38 -17.18 -9.65
CA THR A 184 6.96 -16.34 -8.51
C THR A 184 6.64 -14.92 -8.96
N MET A 185 7.48 -14.31 -9.80
CA MET A 185 7.22 -12.97 -10.33
C MET A 185 6.00 -12.92 -11.25
N ALA A 186 5.77 -13.97 -12.04
CA ALA A 186 4.59 -14.11 -12.89
C ALA A 186 3.27 -14.19 -12.10
N ILE A 187 3.34 -14.55 -10.81
CA ILE A 187 2.20 -14.54 -9.88
C ILE A 187 2.13 -13.22 -9.12
N LEU A 188 3.25 -12.78 -8.53
CA LEU A 188 3.30 -11.61 -7.67
C LEU A 188 2.94 -10.31 -8.42
N ILE A 189 3.49 -10.07 -9.61
CA ILE A 189 3.28 -8.81 -10.32
C ILE A 189 1.80 -8.60 -10.69
N PRO A 190 1.10 -9.57 -11.33
CA PRO A 190 -0.33 -9.41 -11.59
C PRO A 190 -1.15 -9.25 -10.31
N SER A 191 -0.83 -9.98 -9.25
CA SER A 191 -1.56 -9.86 -7.98
C SER A 191 -1.37 -8.52 -7.30
N MET A 192 -0.17 -7.92 -7.37
CA MET A 192 0.06 -6.55 -6.90
C MET A 192 -0.73 -5.53 -7.72
N LEU A 193 -0.87 -5.74 -9.03
CA LEU A 193 -1.72 -4.90 -9.87
C LEU A 193 -3.21 -5.03 -9.48
N VAL A 194 -3.70 -6.25 -9.25
CA VAL A 194 -5.08 -6.48 -8.77
C VAL A 194 -5.31 -5.81 -7.42
N HIS A 195 -4.36 -5.91 -6.49
CA HIS A 195 -4.45 -5.23 -5.19
C HIS A 195 -4.50 -3.71 -5.34
N ALA A 196 -3.64 -3.12 -6.19
CA ALA A 196 -3.67 -1.70 -6.49
C ALA A 196 -5.02 -1.27 -7.11
N LEU A 197 -5.60 -2.07 -7.99
CA LEU A 197 -6.92 -1.81 -8.57
C LEU A 197 -8.02 -1.86 -7.51
N VAL A 198 -8.04 -2.88 -6.64
CA VAL A 198 -9.02 -3.03 -5.55
C VAL A 198 -8.91 -1.85 -4.59
N TRP A 199 -7.69 -1.49 -4.17
CA TRP A 199 -7.45 -0.33 -3.32
C TRP A 199 -7.98 0.95 -3.96
N ASN A 200 -7.57 1.27 -5.20
CA ASN A 200 -7.96 2.51 -5.87
C ASN A 200 -9.44 2.54 -6.27
N MET A 201 -10.10 1.39 -6.35
CA MET A 201 -11.54 1.30 -6.56
C MET A 201 -12.32 1.64 -5.28
N LEU A 202 -11.73 1.34 -4.11
CA LEU A 202 -12.33 1.49 -2.77
C LEU A 202 -11.96 2.81 -2.11
N HIS A 203 -10.67 3.05 -1.88
CA HIS A 203 -10.19 4.00 -0.88
C HIS A 203 -10.37 5.47 -1.27
N PRO A 204 -9.88 5.99 -2.41
CA PRO A 204 -10.19 7.38 -2.76
C PRO A 204 -11.70 7.67 -2.90
N PRO A 205 -12.50 6.83 -3.60
CA PRO A 205 -13.93 7.05 -3.76
C PRO A 205 -14.72 7.04 -2.45
N MET A 206 -14.35 6.22 -1.45
CA MET A 206 -15.03 6.25 -0.16
C MET A 206 -14.83 7.56 0.59
N HIS A 207 -13.79 8.32 0.23
CA HIS A 207 -13.50 9.64 0.77
C HIS A 207 -14.03 10.79 -0.11
N GLY A 208 -14.85 10.46 -1.12
CA GLY A 208 -15.40 11.45 -2.05
C GLY A 208 -14.37 12.04 -3.02
N LEU A 209 -13.19 11.43 -3.12
CA LEU A 209 -12.14 11.85 -4.04
C LEU A 209 -12.37 11.24 -5.44
N PRO A 210 -11.86 11.87 -6.51
CA PRO A 210 -12.01 11.36 -7.86
C PRO A 210 -11.31 10.00 -8.05
N ASN A 211 -11.67 9.29 -9.13
CA ASN A 211 -10.98 8.07 -9.50
C ASN A 211 -9.51 8.36 -9.83
N VAL A 212 -8.61 7.46 -9.44
CA VAL A 212 -7.17 7.55 -9.74
C VAL A 212 -6.94 7.35 -11.24
N PRO A 213 -6.33 8.30 -11.96
CA PRO A 213 -6.01 8.14 -13.36
C PRO A 213 -4.80 7.21 -13.54
N PHE A 214 -4.70 6.57 -14.70
CA PHE A 214 -3.61 5.66 -15.03
C PHE A 214 -2.22 6.33 -14.93
N THR A 215 -2.10 7.64 -15.14
CA THR A 215 -0.81 8.35 -15.00
C THR A 215 -0.30 8.42 -13.55
N PHE A 216 -1.18 8.18 -12.57
CA PHE A 216 -0.86 8.29 -11.15
C PHE A 216 -0.79 6.92 -10.45
N GLY A 217 -1.68 6.00 -10.80
CA GLY A 217 -1.74 4.64 -10.25
C GLY A 217 -2.67 3.74 -11.06
N ALA A 218 -2.91 2.53 -10.56
CA ALA A 218 -3.80 1.58 -11.23
C ALA A 218 -5.25 2.11 -11.26
N PRO A 219 -5.93 2.19 -12.42
CA PRO A 219 -7.22 2.83 -12.55
C PRO A 219 -8.36 1.95 -11.99
N GLY A 220 -8.65 2.13 -10.69
CA GLY A 220 -9.65 1.33 -9.97
C GLY A 220 -11.08 1.45 -10.51
N ALA A 221 -11.39 2.48 -11.31
CA ALA A 221 -12.72 2.66 -11.92
C ALA A 221 -13.20 1.44 -12.73
N ILE A 222 -12.29 0.66 -13.29
CA ILE A 222 -12.59 -0.59 -14.02
C ILE A 222 -13.32 -1.61 -13.13
N LEU A 223 -13.07 -1.58 -11.82
CA LEU A 223 -13.69 -2.47 -10.85
C LEU A 223 -14.94 -1.86 -10.18
N ALA A 224 -15.31 -0.61 -10.48
CA ALA A 224 -16.41 0.09 -9.81
C ALA A 224 -17.75 -0.67 -9.72
N PRO A 225 -18.17 -1.50 -10.72
CA PRO A 225 -19.37 -2.32 -10.60
C PRO A 225 -19.35 -3.30 -9.41
N LEU A 226 -18.17 -3.67 -8.92
CA LEU A 226 -18.01 -4.60 -7.80
C LEU A 226 -18.31 -3.97 -6.44
N ARG A 227 -18.40 -2.62 -6.33
CA ARG A 227 -18.64 -1.90 -5.06
C ARG A 227 -19.90 -2.35 -4.32
N ASN A 228 -20.91 -2.85 -5.03
CA ASN A 228 -22.16 -3.32 -4.43
C ASN A 228 -22.18 -4.81 -4.08
N THR A 229 -21.07 -5.54 -4.30
CA THR A 229 -20.97 -6.95 -3.90
C THR A 229 -20.80 -7.08 -2.38
N PRO A 230 -21.18 -8.22 -1.78
CA PRO A 230 -21.02 -8.44 -0.34
C PRO A 230 -19.57 -8.25 0.14
N TYR A 231 -18.59 -8.71 -0.64
CA TYR A 231 -17.19 -8.57 -0.28
C TYR A 231 -16.73 -7.11 -0.25
N PHE A 232 -17.11 -6.32 -1.25
CA PHE A 232 -16.74 -4.90 -1.28
C PHE A 232 -17.40 -4.08 -0.17
N LYS A 233 -18.65 -4.41 0.18
CA LYS A 233 -19.31 -3.85 1.36
C LYS A 233 -18.55 -4.19 2.63
N TYR A 234 -18.15 -5.44 2.78
CA TYR A 234 -17.40 -5.89 3.94
C TYR A 234 -16.07 -5.14 4.10
N ILE A 235 -15.26 -5.01 3.04
CA ILE A 235 -13.98 -4.28 3.14
C ILE A 235 -14.18 -2.76 3.31
N TYR A 236 -15.28 -2.20 2.79
CA TYR A 236 -15.67 -0.82 3.09
C TYR A 236 -15.98 -0.65 4.59
N GLU A 237 -16.87 -1.48 5.14
CA GLU A 237 -17.23 -1.47 6.57
C GLU A 237 -16.01 -1.69 7.46
N ASN A 238 -15.11 -2.57 7.05
CA ASN A 238 -13.87 -2.84 7.77
C ASN A 238 -13.02 -1.58 7.89
N HIS A 239 -12.78 -0.88 6.77
CA HIS A 239 -11.98 0.34 6.73
C HIS A 239 -12.70 1.56 7.34
N GLN A 240 -14.03 1.63 7.27
CA GLN A 240 -14.77 2.65 8.01
C GLN A 240 -14.61 2.44 9.53
N GLY A 241 -14.74 1.19 10.00
CA GLY A 241 -14.46 0.85 11.39
C GLY A 241 -13.05 1.20 11.83
N HIS A 242 -12.07 1.05 10.93
CA HIS A 242 -10.68 1.49 11.16
C HIS A 242 -10.59 2.99 11.48
N HIS A 243 -11.25 3.85 10.69
CA HIS A 243 -11.31 5.29 10.93
C HIS A 243 -12.08 5.66 12.20
N VAL A 244 -13.25 5.06 12.41
CA VAL A 244 -14.09 5.29 13.62
C VAL A 244 -13.32 4.94 14.89
N LEU A 245 -12.46 3.93 14.85
CA LEU A 245 -11.66 3.47 15.99
C LEU A 245 -10.25 4.09 16.03
N GLY A 246 -10.04 5.21 15.34
CA GLY A 246 -8.79 5.99 15.41
C GLY A 246 -7.57 5.23 14.90
N GLY A 247 -7.77 4.32 13.94
CA GLY A 247 -6.71 3.58 13.28
C GLY A 247 -6.06 2.47 14.12
N GLN A 248 -6.64 2.08 15.25
CA GLN A 248 -6.01 1.11 16.17
C GLN A 248 -6.38 -0.36 15.91
N CYS A 249 -7.23 -0.63 14.92
CA CYS A 249 -7.75 -1.96 14.58
C CYS A 249 -8.21 -1.98 13.12
N ASN A 250 -8.58 -3.13 12.56
CA ASN A 250 -8.98 -3.27 11.15
C ASN A 250 -7.93 -2.72 10.17
N TYR A 251 -6.66 -3.10 10.36
CA TYR A 251 -5.52 -2.58 9.58
C TYR A 251 -5.47 -3.07 8.13
N ASN A 252 -6.12 -4.17 7.79
CA ASN A 252 -6.15 -4.65 6.42
C ASN A 252 -7.30 -3.98 5.66
N VAL A 253 -7.00 -3.31 4.55
CA VAL A 253 -8.01 -2.62 3.73
C VAL A 253 -8.53 -3.57 2.65
N CYS A 254 -7.64 -4.21 1.90
CA CYS A 254 -7.99 -5.07 0.77
C CYS A 254 -8.04 -6.56 1.13
N CYS A 255 -7.22 -7.01 2.07
CA CYS A 255 -7.04 -8.43 2.42
C CYS A 255 -7.17 -8.64 3.94
N PRO A 256 -8.39 -8.68 4.51
CA PRO A 256 -8.64 -8.57 5.97
C PRO A 256 -8.18 -9.72 6.87
N LEU A 257 -7.50 -10.75 6.34
CA LEU A 257 -7.22 -11.99 7.08
C LEU A 257 -6.37 -11.77 8.34
N THR A 258 -5.32 -10.95 8.27
CA THR A 258 -4.34 -10.84 9.35
C THR A 258 -4.94 -10.15 10.58
N ASP A 259 -5.90 -9.24 10.41
CA ASP A 259 -6.67 -8.71 11.53
C ASP A 259 -7.41 -9.79 12.31
N HIS A 260 -8.00 -10.78 11.65
CA HIS A 260 -8.64 -11.91 12.32
C HIS A 260 -7.63 -12.78 13.05
N LEU A 261 -6.49 -13.07 12.41
CA LEU A 261 -5.44 -13.91 13.00
C LEU A 261 -4.81 -13.28 14.25
N LEU A 262 -4.68 -11.95 14.28
CA LEU A 262 -4.04 -11.22 15.37
C LEU A 262 -5.03 -10.58 16.35
N GLY A 263 -6.32 -10.84 16.19
CA GLY A 263 -7.36 -10.32 17.09
C GLY A 263 -7.53 -8.80 17.03
N THR A 264 -7.15 -8.16 15.92
CA THR A 264 -7.36 -6.73 15.68
C THR A 264 -8.54 -6.46 14.75
N TYR A 265 -9.30 -7.49 14.36
CA TYR A 265 -10.58 -7.32 13.71
C TYR A 265 -11.67 -6.91 14.72
N VAL A 266 -12.39 -5.84 14.42
CA VAL A 266 -13.56 -5.37 15.17
C VAL A 266 -14.77 -5.30 14.22
N PRO A 267 -15.85 -6.05 14.52
CA PRO A 267 -17.02 -6.09 13.65
C PRO A 267 -17.86 -4.80 13.71
N ALA A 268 -18.63 -4.54 12.64
CA ALA A 268 -19.50 -3.36 12.50
C ALA A 268 -20.44 -3.15 13.69
N ALA A 269 -21.08 -4.21 14.18
CA ALA A 269 -21.97 -4.15 15.33
C ALA A 269 -21.32 -3.55 16.60
N THR A 270 -19.99 -3.61 16.71
CA THR A 270 -19.22 -3.06 17.83
C THR A 270 -18.79 -1.63 17.55
N TRP A 271 -18.13 -1.36 16.41
CA TRP A 271 -17.56 -0.04 16.15
C TRP A 271 -18.61 1.01 15.81
N GLN A 272 -19.74 0.64 15.20
CA GLN A 272 -20.80 1.59 14.83
C GLN A 272 -21.36 2.37 16.02
N LYS A 273 -21.33 1.76 17.22
CA LYS A 273 -21.78 2.39 18.47
C LYS A 273 -20.88 3.56 18.92
N ARG A 274 -19.70 3.68 18.32
CA ARG A 274 -18.71 4.72 18.58
C ARG A 274 -18.64 5.77 17.48
N MET A 275 -19.47 5.64 16.43
CA MET A 275 -19.57 6.67 15.40
C MET A 275 -20.05 7.98 16.03
N ARG A 276 -19.35 9.05 15.69
CA ARG A 276 -19.72 10.40 16.10
C ARG A 276 -20.63 11.01 15.07
N ALA A 277 -21.43 11.96 15.56
CA ALA A 277 -22.23 12.77 14.66
C ALA A 277 -21.31 13.70 13.84
N VAL A 278 -21.64 13.88 12.56
CA VAL A 278 -20.86 14.68 11.61
C VAL A 278 -21.67 15.91 11.17
N PRO A 279 -21.07 17.11 11.06
CA PRO A 279 -21.77 18.32 10.64
C PRO A 279 -22.32 18.19 9.22
N ALA A 280 -23.59 18.54 8.96
CA ALA A 280 -24.16 18.45 7.62
C ALA A 280 -23.34 19.21 6.55
N LEU A 281 -23.48 18.83 5.28
CA LEU A 281 -22.75 19.45 4.15
C LEU A 281 -22.99 20.96 4.05
N GLU A 282 -24.16 21.42 4.48
CA GLU A 282 -24.53 22.84 4.53
C GLU A 282 -23.83 23.60 5.67
N SER A 283 -23.25 22.87 6.64
CA SER A 283 -22.59 23.44 7.82
C SER A 283 -21.08 23.60 7.65
N THR A 284 -20.45 22.81 6.77
CA THR A 284 -18.99 22.82 6.58
C THR A 284 -18.59 22.34 5.19
N GLU A 285 -17.53 22.94 4.63
CA GLU A 285 -16.97 22.48 3.37
C GLU A 285 -16.28 21.11 3.53
N ARG A 286 -16.54 20.23 2.56
CA ARG A 286 -15.94 18.89 2.50
C ARG A 286 -15.37 18.59 1.12
N TRP A 287 -14.50 17.59 1.06
CA TRP A 287 -14.07 17.04 -0.22
C TRP A 287 -15.12 16.08 -0.77
N GLY A 288 -15.76 16.48 -1.87
CA GLY A 288 -16.69 15.64 -2.63
C GLY A 288 -17.79 14.98 -1.79
N VAL A 289 -18.33 13.89 -2.31
CA VAL A 289 -19.34 13.06 -1.64
C VAL A 289 -18.83 11.62 -1.62
N PRO A 290 -18.68 10.99 -0.45
CA PRO A 290 -18.33 9.57 -0.32
C PRO A 290 -19.16 8.66 -1.25
N VAL A 291 -18.49 7.72 -1.90
CA VAL A 291 -19.15 6.66 -2.66
C VAL A 291 -19.43 5.48 -1.75
N GLU A 292 -20.62 5.47 -1.19
CA GLU A 292 -21.04 4.49 -0.19
C GLU A 292 -21.80 3.31 -0.81
N PRO A 293 -21.41 2.06 -0.52
CA PRO A 293 -22.22 0.90 -0.87
C PRO A 293 -23.55 0.88 -0.10
N LYS A 294 -24.63 0.43 -0.77
CA LYS A 294 -25.95 0.33 -0.13
C LYS A 294 -25.92 -0.60 1.08
N GLY A 295 -26.33 -0.09 2.25
CA GLY A 295 -26.51 -0.86 3.48
C GLY A 295 -25.38 -0.76 4.49
N VAL A 296 -24.35 0.03 4.20
CA VAL A 296 -23.24 0.31 5.13
C VAL A 296 -23.70 1.29 6.23
N PRO A 297 -23.24 1.17 7.49
CA PRO A 297 -23.55 2.08 8.57
C PRO A 297 -23.20 3.55 8.26
N GLN A 298 -24.05 4.46 8.72
CA GLN A 298 -23.93 5.89 8.48
C GLN A 298 -23.74 6.65 9.79
N ALA A 299 -22.86 7.66 9.75
CA ALA A 299 -22.69 8.53 10.89
C ALA A 299 -23.96 9.37 11.07
N PRO A 300 -24.40 9.64 12.32
CA PRO A 300 -25.48 10.59 12.56
C PRO A 300 -25.12 11.96 11.99
N ILE A 301 -26.07 12.68 11.39
CA ILE A 301 -25.82 14.03 10.86
C ILE A 301 -26.27 15.08 11.87
N ILE A 302 -25.41 16.06 12.15
CA ILE A 302 -25.76 17.26 12.91
C ILE A 302 -26.33 18.29 11.93
N PRO A 303 -27.61 18.71 12.08
CA PRO A 303 -28.21 19.68 11.17
C PRO A 303 -27.52 21.05 11.18
N ALA A 304 -27.67 21.78 10.08
CA ALA A 304 -27.22 23.17 9.99
C ALA A 304 -27.75 24.03 11.14
N GLY A 305 -26.87 24.86 11.72
CA GLY A 305 -27.18 25.71 12.88
C GLY A 305 -27.18 25.00 14.24
N LYS A 306 -26.96 23.68 14.29
CA LYS A 306 -26.78 22.92 15.54
C LYS A 306 -25.35 22.43 15.78
N ALA A 307 -24.49 22.48 14.76
CA ALA A 307 -23.08 22.14 14.90
C ALA A 307 -22.37 23.18 15.76
N THR A 308 -21.65 22.73 16.78
CA THR A 308 -20.83 23.55 17.67
C THR A 308 -19.41 23.70 17.12
N GLU A 309 -18.62 24.62 17.68
CA GLU A 309 -17.19 24.73 17.32
C GLU A 309 -16.37 23.48 17.67
N GLU A 310 -16.81 22.71 18.68
CA GLU A 310 -16.17 21.43 19.05
C GLU A 310 -16.42 20.36 17.98
N ASP A 311 -17.65 20.28 17.43
CA ASP A 311 -18.02 19.35 16.34
C ASP A 311 -17.23 19.61 15.05
N LEU A 312 -16.69 20.82 14.92
CA LEU A 312 -15.86 21.29 13.81
C LEU A 312 -14.35 21.23 14.13
N SER A 313 -13.96 20.74 15.32
CA SER A 313 -12.56 20.67 15.75
C SER A 313 -11.88 19.37 15.30
N PRO A 314 -10.57 19.39 14.98
CA PRO A 314 -9.81 18.18 14.67
C PRO A 314 -9.79 17.15 15.81
N THR A 315 -9.94 17.60 17.06
CA THR A 315 -9.77 16.82 18.29
C THR A 315 -11.05 16.20 18.83
N ALA A 316 -12.25 16.60 18.37
CA ALA A 316 -13.48 15.82 18.60
C ALA A 316 -13.34 14.36 18.09
N LEU A 317 -12.42 14.22 17.14
CA LEU A 317 -11.64 13.08 16.64
C LEU A 317 -11.14 11.99 17.62
N ILE A 318 -10.82 12.35 18.87
CA ILE A 318 -9.88 11.56 19.69
C ILE A 318 -10.35 11.39 21.16
N ARG A 319 -11.61 11.69 21.49
CA ARG A 319 -12.15 11.45 22.85
C ARG A 319 -12.75 10.05 23.00
#